data_AF-U4L7B6-F1
#
_entry.id   AF-U4L7B6-F1
#
_cell.length_a   1.000
_cell.length_b   1.000
_cell.length_c   1.000
_cell.angle_alpha   90.00
_cell.angle_beta   90.00
_cell.angle_gamma   90.00
#
_symmetry.space_group_name_H-M   'P 1'
#
loop_
_entity.id
_entity.type
_entity.pdbx_description
1 polymer ?
#
loop_
_entity_poly.entity_id
_entity_poly.type
_entity_poly.pdbx_seq_one_letter_code
_entity_poly.pdbx_strand_id
1 'polypeptide(L)'
;MVNVPKTRKTFCKGKTCKKHTQHKVTQYKAGKASLFAQGKRRYDRKQSGYGGQTKPVFHKKAKTTKKVVLRLECTVCKTKAQLSLKRCKHFELGGDKKTKGAALKPYATKTQHGSMAPPPVEPVIHLGIGTDAVNSFEDLSGLSSKRSSKAGTPNNEFENPYDVLIDACENDPAQIQKAYQTHRITRNANQRARLTASDFPGVTVDPILRELEYLRDNSAVIPAFPVGHEKRHESAIDPRNCLVFWARPTVAVMDLIGGVQQRLKRFAPDLWIMPRDNLHLTVLEITHSTTEEFVATLVERMRPALQGIVDHPRNKNNRARLVKPLLSFDAAALAISFAPAEDCDYTYHHLRRDFYTLSKEAGVGVTSRYVVPSAHVTIARFVTSQDHEEAGVVSREKMKAWMNLVWEINAELERWTGEWIVGEERGLDCRVGRLWYGGGETVVQADGF
;
A
#
# COMPACT_ATOMS: atom_id res chain seq x y z
N MET A 1 -10.68 -10.97 21.03
CA MET A 1 -10.33 -9.62 20.55
C MET A 1 -10.44 -8.62 21.70
N VAL A 2 -9.43 -7.76 21.87
CA VAL A 2 -9.45 -6.65 22.85
C VAL A 2 -9.44 -5.34 22.07
N ASN A 3 -10.51 -4.57 22.22
CA ASN A 3 -10.65 -3.24 21.61
C ASN A 3 -10.46 -2.16 22.66
N VAL A 4 -9.58 -1.18 22.39
CA VAL A 4 -9.37 -0.02 23.26
C VAL A 4 -9.71 1.27 22.49
N PRO A 5 -10.46 2.20 23.08
CA PRO A 5 -10.75 3.49 22.44
C PRO A 5 -9.48 4.30 22.14
N LYS A 6 -9.49 5.06 21.02
CA LYS A 6 -8.41 6.00 20.64
C LYS A 6 -8.27 7.18 21.61
N THR A 7 -9.27 7.41 22.46
CA THR A 7 -9.24 8.47 23.47
C THR A 7 -9.69 7.93 24.84
N ARG A 8 -9.06 8.39 25.92
CA ARG A 8 -9.36 7.95 27.29
C ARG A 8 -9.24 9.10 28.27
N LYS A 9 -10.25 9.31 29.12
CA LYS A 9 -10.15 10.23 30.26
C LYS A 9 -9.46 9.52 31.42
N THR A 10 -8.33 10.04 31.88
CA THR A 10 -7.57 9.45 33.00
C THR A 10 -6.75 10.53 33.72
N PHE A 11 -6.22 10.22 34.89
CA PHE A 11 -5.45 11.15 35.70
C PHE A 11 -4.16 11.56 34.98
N CYS A 12 -3.94 12.87 34.85
CA CYS A 12 -2.71 13.42 34.31
C CYS A 12 -1.79 13.90 35.45
N LYS A 13 -0.61 13.29 35.56
CA LYS A 13 0.44 13.66 36.53
C LYS A 13 1.29 14.88 36.13
N GLY A 14 0.91 15.58 35.04
CA GLY A 14 1.60 16.80 34.63
C GLY A 14 1.47 17.87 35.72
N LYS A 15 2.54 18.61 35.99
CA LYS A 15 2.60 19.61 37.08
C LYS A 15 1.47 20.65 37.00
N THR A 16 1.07 21.01 35.78
CA THR A 16 0.00 21.98 35.47
C THR A 16 -1.41 21.39 35.40
N CYS A 17 -1.55 20.06 35.34
CA CYS A 17 -2.86 19.40 35.22
C CYS A 17 -3.35 18.85 36.56
N LYS A 18 -2.61 17.89 37.15
CA LYS A 18 -2.96 17.14 38.38
C LYS A 18 -4.45 16.76 38.52
N LYS A 19 -5.12 16.46 37.40
CA LYS A 19 -6.56 16.14 37.33
C LYS A 19 -6.85 15.16 36.20
N HIS A 20 -8.08 14.66 36.11
CA HIS A 20 -8.51 13.79 35.03
C HIS A 20 -8.70 14.58 33.72
N THR A 21 -7.88 14.30 32.72
CA THR A 21 -7.93 14.95 31.40
C THR A 21 -8.12 13.93 30.30
N GLN A 22 -8.55 14.39 29.11
CA GLN A 22 -8.56 13.55 27.92
C GLN A 22 -7.13 13.21 27.51
N HIS A 23 -6.89 11.95 27.14
CA HIS A 23 -5.63 11.48 26.60
C HIS A 23 -5.84 10.86 25.23
N LYS A 24 -4.96 11.17 24.28
CA LYS A 24 -4.82 10.44 23.02
C LYS A 24 -4.10 9.13 23.31
N VAL A 25 -4.72 8.01 22.93
CA VAL A 25 -4.18 6.67 23.14
C VAL A 25 -3.48 6.24 21.86
N THR A 26 -2.25 5.77 21.99
CA THR A 26 -1.48 5.16 20.89
C THR A 26 -0.84 3.86 21.37
N GLN A 27 -0.56 2.94 20.47
CA GLN A 27 0.21 1.75 20.83
C GLN A 27 1.70 2.10 20.95
N TYR A 28 2.36 1.64 22.01
CA TYR A 28 3.80 1.78 22.15
C TYR A 28 4.52 0.99 21.05
N LYS A 29 5.50 1.64 20.41
CA LYS A 29 6.44 1.00 19.48
C LYS A 29 7.84 1.10 20.07
N ALA A 30 8.62 0.02 19.97
CA ALA A 30 10.03 0.06 20.32
C ALA A 30 10.78 0.98 19.34
N GLY A 31 11.59 1.89 19.87
CA GLY A 31 12.45 2.75 19.05
C GLY A 31 13.71 2.02 18.56
N LYS A 32 14.46 2.66 17.66
CA LYS A 32 15.78 2.19 17.21
C LYS A 32 16.73 2.06 18.41
N ALA A 33 17.43 0.92 18.50
CA ALA A 33 18.43 0.71 19.56
C ALA A 33 19.62 1.65 19.35
N SER A 34 20.01 2.39 20.39
CA SER A 34 21.18 3.28 20.35
C SER A 34 22.48 2.47 20.48
N LEU A 35 23.44 2.73 19.59
CA LEU A 35 24.77 2.11 19.62
C LEU A 35 25.65 2.63 20.76
N PHE A 36 25.42 3.86 21.19
CA PHE A 36 26.22 4.52 22.23
C PHE A 36 25.82 4.12 23.66
N ALA A 37 24.74 3.35 23.82
CA ALA A 37 24.35 2.80 25.12
C ALA A 37 25.49 1.96 25.70
N GLN A 38 25.77 2.12 27.00
CA GLN A 38 26.90 1.47 27.68
C GLN A 38 26.92 -0.05 27.47
N GLY A 39 25.75 -0.70 27.51
CA GLY A 39 25.63 -2.14 27.31
C GLY A 39 26.02 -2.58 25.89
N LYS A 40 25.65 -1.80 24.87
CA LYS A 40 26.00 -2.08 23.47
C LYS A 40 27.49 -1.86 23.22
N ARG A 41 28.07 -0.74 23.66
CA ARG A 41 29.52 -0.49 23.59
C ARG A 41 30.35 -1.60 24.26
N ARG A 42 29.92 -2.05 25.44
CA ARG A 42 30.59 -3.15 26.16
C ARG A 42 30.46 -4.48 25.42
N TYR A 43 29.29 -4.77 24.86
CA TYR A 43 29.07 -5.98 24.07
C TYR A 43 29.94 -5.99 22.82
N ASP A 44 29.98 -4.90 22.07
CA ASP A 44 30.76 -4.80 20.83
C ASP A 44 32.26 -4.95 21.10
N ARG A 45 32.78 -4.31 22.15
CA ARG A 45 34.17 -4.51 22.60
C ARG A 45 34.47 -5.94 23.06
N LYS A 46 33.48 -6.64 23.64
CA LYS A 46 33.66 -8.05 24.02
C LYS A 46 33.61 -8.96 22.80
N GLN A 47 32.79 -8.61 21.82
CA GLN A 47 32.53 -9.40 20.62
C GLN A 47 33.63 -9.24 19.56
N SER A 48 34.48 -8.21 19.65
CA SER A 48 35.61 -7.99 18.75
C SER A 48 36.75 -9.01 18.98
N GLY A 49 37.44 -9.39 17.91
CA GLY A 49 38.54 -10.36 17.94
C GLY A 49 38.07 -11.77 17.57
N TYR A 50 38.81 -12.78 18.01
CA TYR A 50 38.52 -14.20 17.75
C TYR A 50 37.75 -14.84 18.92
N GLY A 51 37.12 -16.00 18.69
CA GLY A 51 36.39 -16.74 19.74
C GLY A 51 34.86 -16.76 19.62
N GLY A 52 34.32 -16.22 18.53
CA GLY A 52 32.90 -16.37 18.17
C GLY A 52 31.92 -15.60 19.08
N GLN A 53 30.71 -16.13 19.26
CA GLN A 53 29.63 -15.45 19.97
C GLN A 53 29.88 -15.40 21.50
N THR A 54 30.01 -14.19 22.06
CA THR A 54 30.50 -14.00 23.46
C THR A 54 29.42 -13.82 24.53
N LYS A 55 28.15 -13.69 24.12
CA LYS A 55 26.98 -13.65 25.02
C LYS A 55 25.90 -14.62 24.56
N PRO A 56 25.14 -15.24 25.49
CA PRO A 56 24.10 -16.19 25.15
C PRO A 56 23.03 -15.60 24.22
N VAL A 57 22.64 -16.38 23.21
CA VAL A 57 21.49 -16.10 22.34
C VAL A 57 20.31 -16.94 22.82
N PHE A 58 19.16 -16.32 23.04
CA PHE A 58 17.99 -17.02 23.56
C PHE A 58 17.20 -17.69 22.43
N HIS A 59 17.14 -19.02 22.42
CA HIS A 59 16.44 -19.81 21.38
C HIS A 59 15.04 -20.29 21.78
N LYS A 60 14.80 -20.54 23.08
CA LYS A 60 13.59 -21.22 23.57
C LYS A 60 12.41 -20.27 23.83
N LYS A 61 11.93 -19.57 22.80
CA LYS A 61 10.78 -18.66 22.91
C LYS A 61 9.46 -19.44 23.11
N ALA A 62 8.90 -19.41 24.33
CA ALA A 62 7.64 -20.09 24.64
C ALA A 62 6.39 -19.21 24.50
N LYS A 63 6.54 -17.87 24.59
CA LYS A 63 5.38 -16.95 24.63
C LYS A 63 4.92 -16.60 23.21
N THR A 64 3.66 -16.90 22.93
CA THR A 64 3.00 -16.61 21.64
C THR A 64 2.43 -15.19 21.54
N THR A 65 2.40 -14.45 22.66
CA THR A 65 1.87 -13.08 22.73
C THR A 65 2.87 -12.14 23.42
N LYS A 66 2.63 -10.83 23.30
CA LYS A 66 3.34 -9.78 24.04
C LYS A 66 2.33 -9.00 24.91
N LYS A 67 2.79 -8.37 26.00
CA LYS A 67 1.95 -7.41 26.74
C LYS A 67 1.87 -6.13 25.91
N VAL A 68 0.67 -5.73 25.52
CA VAL A 68 0.45 -4.48 24.80
C VAL A 68 0.63 -3.31 25.78
N VAL A 69 1.45 -2.33 25.42
CA VAL A 69 1.63 -1.10 26.21
C VAL A 69 1.00 0.05 25.43
N LEU A 70 0.14 0.80 26.10
CA LEU A 70 -0.49 2.00 25.59
C LEU A 70 0.34 3.22 26.00
N ARG A 71 0.53 4.14 25.06
CA ARG A 71 1.08 5.47 25.30
C ARG A 71 -0.08 6.47 25.33
N LEU A 72 -0.30 7.06 26.49
CA LEU A 72 -1.35 8.03 26.78
C LEU A 72 -0.74 9.43 26.75
N GLU A 73 -1.17 10.27 25.82
CA GLU A 73 -0.71 11.66 25.73
C GLU A 73 -1.81 12.62 26.16
N CYS A 74 -1.56 13.41 27.20
CA CYS A 74 -2.49 14.43 27.69
C CYS A 74 -2.72 15.49 26.62
N THR A 75 -3.99 15.80 26.30
CA THR A 75 -4.30 16.83 25.30
C THR A 75 -3.91 18.24 25.75
N VAL A 76 -3.91 18.50 27.06
CA VAL A 76 -3.64 19.81 27.69
C VAL A 76 -2.13 20.06 27.83
N CYS A 77 -1.42 19.29 28.67
CA CYS A 77 0.00 19.55 28.97
C CYS A 77 0.99 18.68 28.17
N LYS A 78 0.51 17.87 27.22
CA LYS A 78 1.32 16.95 26.39
C LYS A 78 2.18 15.93 27.16
N THR A 79 2.01 15.83 28.48
CA THR A 79 2.68 14.82 29.30
C THR A 79 2.23 13.42 28.87
N LYS A 80 3.18 12.48 28.85
CA LYS A 80 2.97 11.13 28.36
C LYS A 80 3.03 10.13 29.51
N ALA A 81 2.11 9.18 29.55
CA ALA A 81 2.06 8.09 30.50
C ALA A 81 2.00 6.74 29.76
N GLN A 82 2.55 5.69 30.37
CA GLN A 82 2.50 4.33 29.83
C GLN A 82 1.56 3.48 30.67
N LEU A 83 0.73 2.66 30.00
CA LEU A 83 -0.20 1.74 30.64
C LEU A 83 -0.09 0.36 29.98
N SER A 84 0.32 -0.66 30.73
CA SER A 84 0.41 -2.04 30.23
C SER A 84 -0.92 -2.79 30.40
N LEU A 85 -1.36 -3.46 29.34
CA LEU A 85 -2.53 -4.34 29.36
C LEU A 85 -2.13 -5.79 29.71
N LYS A 86 -3.14 -6.62 29.98
CA LYS A 86 -3.00 -8.08 30.01
C LYS A 86 -2.65 -8.60 28.60
N ARG A 87 -2.10 -9.82 28.53
CA ARG A 87 -1.75 -10.47 27.25
C ARG A 87 -3.02 -10.76 26.46
N CYS A 88 -2.98 -10.47 25.17
CA CYS A 88 -4.05 -10.77 24.21
C CYS A 88 -3.41 -11.19 22.88
N LYS A 89 -4.13 -12.02 22.11
CA LYS A 89 -3.72 -12.41 20.75
C LYS A 89 -4.09 -11.32 19.74
N HIS A 90 -5.34 -10.83 19.82
CA HIS A 90 -5.88 -9.79 18.94
C HIS A 90 -6.14 -8.53 19.75
N PHE A 91 -5.45 -7.45 19.37
CA PHE A 91 -5.57 -6.12 19.93
C PHE A 91 -5.86 -5.13 18.81
N GLU A 92 -6.87 -4.30 19.00
CA GLU A 92 -7.22 -3.22 18.09
C GLU A 92 -7.43 -1.92 18.87
N LEU A 93 -7.13 -0.80 18.21
CA LEU A 93 -7.25 0.53 18.78
C LEU A 93 -8.28 1.33 17.97
N GLY A 94 -9.45 1.56 18.56
CA GLY A 94 -10.55 2.29 17.95
C GLY A 94 -11.36 1.45 16.96
N GLY A 95 -11.56 0.16 17.26
CA GLY A 95 -12.59 -0.64 16.58
C GLY A 95 -13.99 -0.30 17.08
N ASP A 96 -15.00 -0.93 16.48
CA ASP A 96 -16.39 -0.67 16.81
C ASP A 96 -16.78 -1.17 18.20
N LYS A 97 -17.68 -0.43 18.86
CA LYS A 97 -18.29 -0.89 20.11
C LYS A 97 -19.27 -2.02 19.77
N LYS A 98 -19.30 -3.04 20.62
CA LYS A 98 -20.29 -4.11 20.50
C LYS A 98 -21.71 -3.54 20.67
N THR A 99 -22.57 -3.79 19.69
CA THR A 99 -24.01 -3.44 19.76
C THR A 99 -24.73 -4.37 20.74
N LYS A 100 -25.57 -3.81 21.62
CA LYS A 100 -26.39 -4.60 22.56
C LYS A 100 -27.64 -5.11 21.85
N GLY A 101 -27.95 -6.40 21.99
CA GLY A 101 -29.22 -6.98 21.52
C GLY A 101 -29.38 -7.03 20.00
N ALA A 102 -28.32 -6.78 19.22
CA ALA A 102 -28.36 -7.02 17.79
C ALA A 102 -28.65 -8.51 17.56
N ALA A 103 -29.64 -8.79 16.70
CA ALA A 103 -29.88 -10.15 16.25
C ALA A 103 -28.55 -10.72 15.74
N LEU A 104 -28.13 -11.84 16.32
CA LEU A 104 -27.09 -12.66 15.70
C LEU A 104 -27.62 -12.95 14.29
N LYS A 105 -27.00 -12.39 13.26
CA LYS A 105 -27.37 -12.71 11.88
C LYS A 105 -27.38 -14.25 11.82
N PRO A 106 -28.53 -14.89 11.55
CA PRO A 106 -28.59 -16.34 11.56
C PRO A 106 -27.52 -16.83 10.58
N TYR A 107 -26.63 -17.69 11.07
CA TYR A 107 -25.89 -18.54 10.15
C TYR A 107 -26.97 -19.24 9.33
N ALA A 108 -27.00 -19.01 8.02
CA ALA A 108 -27.94 -19.67 7.13
C ALA A 108 -27.88 -21.17 7.42
N THR A 109 -28.96 -21.72 7.98
CA THR A 109 -29.09 -23.13 8.28
C THR A 109 -29.09 -23.86 6.95
N LYS A 110 -27.96 -24.48 6.61
CA LYS A 110 -27.88 -25.45 5.53
C LYS A 110 -28.81 -26.60 5.86
N THR A 111 -29.89 -26.72 5.10
CA THR A 111 -30.62 -27.98 4.95
C THR A 111 -29.59 -29.06 4.56
N GLN A 112 -29.67 -30.17 5.30
CA GLN A 112 -28.72 -31.27 5.28
C GLN A 112 -28.59 -31.82 3.86
N HIS A 113 -27.38 -31.86 3.31
CA HIS A 113 -26.78 -33.00 2.61
C HIS A 113 -25.25 -32.80 2.67
N GLY A 114 -24.53 -33.87 2.99
CA GLY A 114 -23.24 -33.85 3.67
C GLY A 114 -22.10 -33.10 2.97
N SER A 115 -21.41 -32.25 3.72
CA SER A 115 -19.95 -32.07 3.73
C SER A 115 -19.60 -31.11 4.88
N MET A 116 -18.64 -31.50 5.71
CA MET A 116 -18.20 -30.74 6.89
C MET A 116 -17.70 -29.35 6.45
N ALA A 117 -18.28 -28.29 7.00
CA ALA A 117 -17.72 -26.94 6.83
C ALA A 117 -16.44 -26.82 7.69
N PRO A 118 -15.33 -26.28 7.14
CA PRO A 118 -14.11 -26.09 7.90
C PRO A 118 -14.26 -24.88 8.85
N PRO A 119 -13.45 -24.84 9.94
CA PRO A 119 -13.51 -23.78 10.95
C PRO A 119 -13.11 -22.41 10.40
N PRO A 120 -13.48 -21.30 11.07
CA PRO A 120 -13.11 -19.96 10.64
C PRO A 120 -11.59 -19.78 10.74
N VAL A 121 -10.94 -19.68 9.58
CA VAL A 121 -9.51 -19.38 9.48
C VAL A 121 -9.35 -17.85 9.50
N GLU A 122 -8.72 -17.33 10.56
CA GLU A 122 -8.33 -15.93 10.66
C GLU A 122 -7.35 -15.57 9.52
N PRO A 123 -7.42 -14.36 8.93
CA PRO A 123 -6.50 -13.94 7.89
C PRO A 123 -5.06 -13.92 8.42
N VAL A 124 -4.23 -14.83 7.91
CA VAL A 124 -2.79 -14.88 8.18
C VAL A 124 -2.13 -13.85 7.27
N ILE A 125 -1.90 -12.64 7.79
CA ILE A 125 -1.04 -11.66 7.12
C ILE A 125 0.40 -12.17 7.24
N HIS A 126 0.98 -12.65 6.14
CA HIS A 126 2.39 -12.99 6.11
C HIS A 126 3.22 -11.70 6.19
N LEU A 127 3.99 -11.56 7.27
CA LEU A 127 4.98 -10.50 7.45
C LEU A 127 6.21 -10.74 6.54
N GLY A 128 6.00 -10.80 5.23
CA GLY A 128 7.05 -10.51 4.27
C GLY A 128 7.30 -9.01 4.31
N ILE A 129 8.50 -8.57 4.69
CA ILE A 129 8.87 -7.16 4.65
C ILE A 129 9.05 -6.78 3.18
N GLY A 130 7.95 -6.51 2.48
CA GLY A 130 7.99 -5.78 1.23
C GLY A 130 8.48 -4.35 1.49
N THR A 131 9.17 -3.76 0.51
CA THR A 131 9.70 -2.39 0.57
C THR A 131 8.64 -1.33 0.92
N ASP A 132 7.38 -1.60 0.58
CA ASP A 132 6.20 -0.78 0.94
C ASP A 132 5.98 -0.60 2.44
N ALA A 133 6.49 -1.49 3.31
CA ALA A 133 6.36 -1.35 4.76
C ALA A 133 7.10 -0.10 5.31
N VAL A 134 7.96 0.52 4.49
CA VAL A 134 8.79 1.69 4.82
C VAL A 134 8.17 3.01 4.33
N ASN A 135 7.20 2.99 3.41
CA ASN A 135 6.58 4.18 2.86
C ASN A 135 5.14 4.34 3.40
N SER A 136 4.91 5.31 4.29
CA SER A 136 3.55 5.65 4.73
C SER A 136 2.80 6.36 3.61
N PHE A 137 1.66 5.79 3.17
CA PHE A 137 0.75 6.43 2.23
C PHE A 137 -0.05 7.51 2.95
N GLU A 138 0.45 8.74 2.87
CA GLU A 138 -0.20 9.93 3.41
C GLU A 138 -1.07 10.59 2.32
N ASP A 139 -2.26 11.06 2.71
CA ASP A 139 -3.07 11.88 1.84
C ASP A 139 -2.53 13.32 1.82
N LEU A 140 -2.01 13.72 0.66
CA LEU A 140 -1.43 15.04 0.39
C LEU A 140 -2.33 15.91 -0.50
N SER A 141 -3.61 15.58 -0.64
CA SER A 141 -4.56 16.34 -1.46
C SER A 141 -4.82 17.76 -0.94
N GLY A 142 -4.41 18.07 0.29
CA GLY A 142 -4.68 19.35 0.95
C GLY A 142 -6.11 19.48 1.48
N LEU A 143 -6.95 18.49 1.25
CA LEU A 143 -8.30 18.41 1.81
C LEU A 143 -8.19 17.91 3.25
N SER A 144 -8.17 18.86 4.20
CA SER A 144 -8.49 18.53 5.59
C SER A 144 -9.99 18.23 5.63
N SER A 145 -10.42 17.13 6.26
CA SER A 145 -11.85 16.90 6.58
C SER A 145 -12.36 18.08 7.41
N LYS A 146 -12.80 19.13 6.73
CA LYS A 146 -13.26 20.40 7.27
C LYS A 146 -14.53 20.78 6.52
N ARG A 147 -15.61 20.05 6.82
CA ARG A 147 -16.95 20.62 6.92
C ARG A 147 -17.61 20.10 8.21
N SER A 148 -18.56 20.90 8.68
CA SER A 148 -18.89 21.18 10.07
C SER A 148 -19.37 19.97 10.87
N SER A 149 -18.78 19.79 12.05
CA SER A 149 -19.53 19.28 13.19
C SER A 149 -20.72 20.22 13.44
N LYS A 150 -21.89 19.91 12.89
CA LYS A 150 -23.14 20.26 13.59
C LYS A 150 -23.04 19.56 14.94
N ALA A 151 -23.02 20.36 16.00
CA ALA A 151 -22.87 19.87 17.35
C ALA A 151 -23.99 18.85 17.66
N GLY A 152 -23.65 17.57 17.78
CA GLY A 152 -24.61 16.57 18.26
C GLY A 152 -24.44 15.13 17.77
N THR A 153 -23.78 14.87 16.64
CA THR A 153 -23.74 13.52 16.06
C THR A 153 -22.38 12.86 16.30
N PRO A 154 -22.32 11.59 16.80
CA PRO A 154 -21.05 10.92 17.04
C PRO A 154 -20.34 10.57 15.72
N ASN A 155 -19.06 10.94 15.60
CA ASN A 155 -18.14 10.63 14.50
C ASN A 155 -18.31 9.20 13.96
N ASN A 156 -19.04 9.04 12.86
CA ASN A 156 -19.20 7.78 12.15
C ASN A 156 -19.71 8.09 10.73
N GLU A 157 -18.88 8.64 9.84
CA GLU A 157 -19.50 9.31 8.66
C GLU A 157 -19.33 8.65 7.30
N PHE A 158 -18.43 7.68 7.07
CA PHE A 158 -18.43 6.94 5.79
C PHE A 158 -18.08 5.46 5.94
N GLU A 159 -18.98 4.57 5.50
CA GLU A 159 -18.73 3.13 5.39
C GLU A 159 -17.77 2.81 4.23
N ASN A 160 -17.86 3.59 3.14
CA ASN A 160 -16.97 3.51 2.01
C ASN A 160 -15.91 4.63 2.08
N PRO A 161 -14.61 4.31 2.16
CA PRO A 161 -13.57 5.32 2.35
C PRO A 161 -13.39 6.27 1.16
N TYR A 162 -13.88 5.91 -0.03
CA TYR A 162 -13.81 6.76 -1.22
C TYR A 162 -14.84 7.91 -1.19
N ASP A 163 -15.94 7.77 -0.44
CA ASP A 163 -16.92 8.85 -0.30
C ASP A 163 -16.35 10.08 0.39
N VAL A 164 -15.30 9.90 1.22
CA VAL A 164 -14.65 11.00 1.95
C VAL A 164 -14.11 12.07 0.99
N LEU A 165 -13.47 11.67 -0.11
CA LEU A 165 -12.93 12.62 -1.08
C LEU A 165 -14.05 13.25 -1.91
N ILE A 166 -15.03 12.45 -2.31
CA ILE A 166 -16.16 12.91 -3.13
C ILE A 166 -16.95 13.97 -2.36
N ASP A 167 -17.28 13.72 -1.10
CA ASP A 167 -17.97 14.66 -0.21
C ASP A 167 -17.12 15.93 0.02
N ALA A 168 -15.82 15.78 0.30
CA ALA A 168 -14.93 16.92 0.50
C ALA A 168 -14.80 17.82 -0.74
N CYS A 169 -14.99 17.26 -1.93
CA CYS A 169 -15.01 17.97 -3.21
C CYS A 169 -16.42 18.37 -3.65
N GLU A 170 -17.46 18.16 -2.83
CA GLU A 170 -18.86 18.44 -3.16
C GLU A 170 -19.33 17.74 -4.45
N ASN A 171 -18.77 16.56 -4.73
CA ASN A 171 -18.97 15.79 -5.95
C ASN A 171 -18.64 16.56 -7.25
N ASP A 172 -17.84 17.63 -7.16
CA ASP A 172 -17.40 18.43 -8.31
C ASP A 172 -16.18 17.80 -9.00
N PRO A 173 -16.29 17.37 -10.27
CA PRO A 173 -15.18 16.73 -11.00
C PRO A 173 -13.92 17.59 -11.08
N ALA A 174 -14.04 18.91 -11.18
CA ALA A 174 -12.90 19.82 -11.22
C ALA A 174 -12.15 19.84 -9.89
N GLN A 175 -12.87 19.82 -8.77
CA GLN A 175 -12.26 19.73 -7.44
C GLN A 175 -11.63 18.36 -7.19
N ILE A 176 -12.26 17.27 -7.64
CA ILE A 176 -11.67 15.93 -7.57
C ILE A 176 -10.37 15.86 -8.38
N GLN A 177 -10.35 16.39 -9.61
CA GLN A 177 -9.12 16.44 -10.41
C GLN A 177 -8.05 17.28 -9.70
N LYS A 178 -8.39 18.45 -9.16
CA LYS A 178 -7.48 19.31 -8.40
C LYS A 178 -6.89 18.59 -7.19
N ALA A 179 -7.68 17.78 -6.48
CA ALA A 179 -7.22 16.98 -5.34
C ALA A 179 -6.19 15.92 -5.78
N TYR A 180 -6.45 15.21 -6.88
CA TYR A 180 -5.50 14.25 -7.49
C TYR A 180 -4.21 14.93 -7.93
N GLN A 181 -4.29 16.09 -8.57
CA GLN A 181 -3.13 16.88 -9.00
C GLN A 181 -2.31 17.36 -7.80
N THR A 182 -2.97 17.92 -6.78
CA THR A 182 -2.31 18.40 -5.56
C THR A 182 -1.58 17.24 -4.86
N HIS A 183 -2.23 16.09 -4.74
CA HIS A 183 -1.63 14.90 -4.14
C HIS A 183 -0.34 14.47 -4.86
N ARG A 184 -0.41 14.27 -6.18
CA ARG A 184 0.72 13.75 -6.96
C ARG A 184 1.87 14.76 -7.10
N ILE A 185 1.57 16.05 -7.27
CA ILE A 185 2.58 17.12 -7.35
C ILE A 185 3.31 17.26 -6.01
N THR A 186 2.55 17.32 -4.91
CA THR A 186 3.11 17.42 -3.56
C THR A 186 3.95 16.18 -3.23
N ARG A 187 3.46 14.98 -3.59
CA ARG A 187 4.23 13.74 -3.42
C ARG A 187 5.54 13.78 -4.19
N ASN A 188 5.52 14.14 -5.47
CA ASN A 188 6.74 14.23 -6.28
C ASN A 188 7.74 15.25 -5.74
N ALA A 189 7.27 16.42 -5.29
CA ALA A 189 8.12 17.42 -4.66
C ALA A 189 8.79 16.88 -3.38
N ASN A 190 8.01 16.24 -2.51
CA ASN A 190 8.52 15.63 -1.27
C ASN A 190 9.53 14.50 -1.57
N GLN A 191 9.25 13.64 -2.54
CA GLN A 191 10.17 12.55 -2.91
C GLN A 191 11.43 13.08 -3.59
N ARG A 192 11.36 14.10 -4.44
CA ARG A 192 12.56 14.75 -4.99
C ARG A 192 13.44 15.28 -3.87
N ALA A 193 12.87 16.07 -2.95
CA ALA A 193 13.62 16.63 -1.83
C ALA A 193 14.34 15.54 -1.03
N ARG A 194 13.67 14.40 -0.80
CA ARG A 194 14.26 13.23 -0.14
C ARG A 194 15.38 12.57 -0.96
N LEU A 195 15.18 12.33 -2.25
CA LEU A 195 16.13 11.63 -3.12
C LEU A 195 17.38 12.47 -3.43
N THR A 196 17.26 13.79 -3.37
CA THR A 196 18.39 14.73 -3.55
C THR A 196 19.00 15.20 -2.22
N ALA A 197 18.51 14.72 -1.08
CA ALA A 197 19.02 15.11 0.22
C ALA A 197 20.46 14.63 0.42
N SER A 198 21.26 15.40 1.14
CA SER A 198 22.67 15.07 1.41
C SER A 198 22.84 13.77 2.22
N ASP A 199 21.84 13.40 2.99
CA ASP A 199 21.77 12.21 3.84
C ASP A 199 20.92 11.08 3.24
N PHE A 200 20.56 11.17 1.95
CA PHE A 200 19.82 10.12 1.26
C PHE A 200 20.63 8.81 1.26
N PRO A 201 20.10 7.71 1.84
CA PRO A 201 20.85 6.47 2.00
C PRO A 201 20.94 5.64 0.72
N GLY A 202 20.19 6.03 -0.33
CA GLY A 202 20.14 5.31 -1.61
C GLY A 202 18.76 4.78 -1.93
N VAL A 203 18.63 4.28 -3.17
CA VAL A 203 17.40 3.64 -3.62
C VAL A 203 17.11 2.39 -2.78
N THR A 204 15.83 2.13 -2.58
CA THR A 204 15.33 0.97 -1.85
C THR A 204 15.15 -0.18 -2.83
N VAL A 205 16.11 -1.10 -2.81
CA VAL A 205 16.07 -2.31 -3.65
C VAL A 205 14.94 -3.24 -3.20
N ASP A 206 14.11 -3.69 -4.15
CA ASP A 206 13.04 -4.66 -3.90
C ASP A 206 13.63 -6.08 -3.76
N PRO A 207 13.66 -6.68 -2.55
CA PRO A 207 14.35 -7.94 -2.34
C PRO A 207 13.63 -9.12 -2.97
N ILE A 208 12.29 -9.10 -3.03
CA ILE A 208 11.51 -10.16 -3.64
C ILE A 208 11.71 -10.12 -5.15
N LEU A 209 11.55 -8.94 -5.76
CA LEU A 209 11.75 -8.79 -7.19
C LEU A 209 13.20 -9.10 -7.60
N ARG A 210 14.19 -8.63 -6.83
CA ARG A 210 15.60 -8.93 -7.09
C ARG A 210 15.87 -10.43 -7.13
N GLU A 211 15.26 -11.18 -6.22
CA GLU A 211 15.43 -12.64 -6.20
C GLU A 211 14.63 -13.36 -7.30
N LEU A 212 13.45 -12.86 -7.67
CA LEU A 212 12.72 -13.35 -8.85
C LEU A 212 13.51 -13.11 -10.14
N GLU A 213 14.17 -11.96 -10.26
CA GLU A 213 15.03 -11.66 -11.41
C GLU A 213 16.32 -12.48 -11.39
N TYR A 214 16.84 -12.86 -10.21
CA TYR A 214 17.94 -13.80 -10.10
C TYR A 214 17.54 -15.21 -10.56
N LEU A 215 16.33 -15.67 -10.19
CA LEU A 215 15.76 -16.91 -10.71
C LEU A 215 15.71 -16.91 -12.25
N ARG A 216 15.45 -15.74 -12.85
CA ARG A 216 15.35 -15.48 -14.31
C ARG A 216 16.69 -15.15 -15.00
N ASP A 217 17.82 -15.32 -14.33
CA ASP A 217 19.16 -15.06 -14.87
C ASP A 217 19.40 -13.61 -15.36
N ASN A 218 18.76 -12.64 -14.70
CA ASN A 218 18.97 -11.23 -15.03
C ASN A 218 20.35 -10.75 -14.57
N SER A 219 21.19 -10.33 -15.52
CA SER A 219 22.57 -9.89 -15.27
C SER A 219 22.69 -8.72 -14.29
N ALA A 220 21.69 -7.84 -14.21
CA ALA A 220 21.68 -6.70 -13.31
C ALA A 220 21.71 -7.09 -11.82
N VAL A 221 21.22 -8.29 -11.49
CA VAL A 221 21.08 -8.75 -10.10
C VAL A 221 22.05 -9.86 -9.73
N ILE A 222 22.57 -10.61 -10.71
CA ILE A 222 23.53 -11.71 -10.48
C ILE A 222 24.70 -11.31 -9.57
N PRO A 223 25.36 -10.14 -9.73
CA PRO A 223 26.46 -9.74 -8.86
C PRO A 223 26.09 -9.56 -7.38
N ALA A 224 24.79 -9.42 -7.06
CA ALA A 224 24.31 -9.27 -5.69
C ALA A 224 24.19 -10.61 -4.93
N PHE A 225 24.41 -11.75 -5.59
CA PHE A 225 24.31 -13.09 -5.00
C PHE A 225 25.68 -13.80 -4.99
N PRO A 226 26.01 -14.58 -3.94
CA PRO A 226 27.19 -15.43 -3.93
C PRO A 226 27.22 -16.42 -5.10
N VAL A 227 28.41 -16.76 -5.57
CA VAL A 227 28.60 -17.80 -6.60
C VAL A 227 27.96 -19.11 -6.11
N GLY A 228 27.10 -19.69 -6.95
CA GLY A 228 26.38 -20.93 -6.62
C GLY A 228 25.21 -20.75 -5.65
N HIS A 229 24.73 -19.52 -5.40
CA HIS A 229 23.52 -19.31 -4.62
C HIS A 229 22.34 -20.07 -5.24
N GLU A 230 21.75 -20.98 -4.47
CA GLU A 230 20.67 -21.85 -4.91
C GLU A 230 19.45 -21.05 -5.37
N LYS A 231 18.88 -21.44 -6.51
CA LYS A 231 17.64 -20.85 -7.02
C LYS A 231 16.45 -21.50 -6.31
N ARG A 232 15.65 -20.68 -5.62
CA ARG A 232 14.43 -21.13 -4.94
C ARG A 232 13.25 -21.13 -5.89
N HIS A 233 12.26 -21.97 -5.60
CA HIS A 233 11.00 -21.95 -6.33
C HIS A 233 10.26 -20.62 -6.16
N GLU A 234 9.57 -20.13 -7.20
CA GLU A 234 8.91 -18.83 -7.20
C GLU A 234 7.94 -18.63 -6.02
N SER A 235 7.18 -19.66 -5.67
CA SER A 235 6.27 -19.64 -4.51
C SER A 235 6.96 -19.44 -3.16
N ALA A 236 8.23 -19.84 -3.05
CA ALA A 236 9.04 -19.63 -1.85
C ALA A 236 9.72 -18.24 -1.82
N ILE A 237 9.84 -17.59 -2.98
CA ILE A 237 10.38 -16.23 -3.13
C ILE A 237 9.27 -15.20 -2.85
N ASP A 238 8.13 -15.32 -3.52
CA ASP A 238 6.96 -14.44 -3.30
C ASP A 238 5.76 -15.22 -2.71
N PRO A 239 5.57 -15.17 -1.38
CA PRO A 239 4.43 -15.82 -0.72
C PRO A 239 3.16 -14.95 -0.74
N ARG A 240 3.19 -13.76 -1.35
CA ARG A 240 2.10 -12.77 -1.23
C ARG A 240 1.03 -13.04 -2.28
N ASN A 241 -0.09 -13.62 -1.86
CA ASN A 241 -1.28 -13.72 -2.71
C ASN A 241 -2.20 -12.53 -2.49
N CYS A 242 -2.83 -12.07 -3.57
CA CYS A 242 -3.72 -10.91 -3.61
C CYS A 242 -5.01 -11.25 -4.38
N LEU A 243 -6.05 -10.45 -4.20
CA LEU A 243 -7.27 -10.42 -5.02
C LEU A 243 -7.54 -8.97 -5.41
N VAL A 244 -7.51 -8.67 -6.71
CA VAL A 244 -7.46 -7.30 -7.21
C VAL A 244 -8.27 -7.17 -8.50
N PHE A 245 -8.94 -6.03 -8.68
CA PHE A 245 -9.49 -5.60 -9.96
C PHE A 245 -8.50 -4.71 -10.70
N TRP A 246 -8.12 -5.12 -11.90
CA TRP A 246 -7.21 -4.41 -12.78
C TRP A 246 -7.94 -3.81 -13.97
N ALA A 247 -7.40 -2.68 -14.44
CA ALA A 247 -7.69 -2.15 -15.76
C ALA A 247 -6.40 -2.19 -16.59
N ARG A 248 -6.52 -2.62 -17.85
CA ARG A 248 -5.38 -2.67 -18.77
C ARG A 248 -5.26 -1.34 -19.52
N PRO A 249 -4.07 -0.73 -19.59
CA PRO A 249 -3.86 0.45 -20.42
C PRO A 249 -4.06 0.13 -21.89
N THR A 250 -4.50 1.12 -22.66
CA THR A 250 -4.60 1.01 -24.12
C THR A 250 -3.24 0.87 -24.78
N VAL A 251 -3.22 0.45 -26.05
CA VAL A 251 -2.01 0.46 -26.89
C VAL A 251 -1.33 1.82 -26.86
N ALA A 252 -2.09 2.91 -27.02
CA ALA A 252 -1.56 4.28 -26.99
C ALA A 252 -0.90 4.62 -25.65
N VAL A 253 -1.52 4.26 -24.52
CA VAL A 253 -0.94 4.49 -23.19
C VAL A 253 0.28 3.60 -22.95
N MET A 254 0.26 2.35 -23.40
CA MET A 254 1.41 1.45 -23.33
C MET A 254 2.60 1.96 -24.15
N ASP A 255 2.36 2.57 -25.31
CA ASP A 255 3.41 3.18 -26.14
C ASP A 255 4.02 4.42 -25.46
N LEU A 256 3.18 5.27 -24.86
CA LEU A 256 3.64 6.39 -24.03
C LEU A 256 4.52 5.89 -22.88
N ILE A 257 4.08 4.86 -22.16
CA ILE A 257 4.85 4.26 -21.07
C ILE A 257 6.16 3.66 -21.59
N GLY A 258 6.13 2.97 -22.73
CA GLY A 258 7.31 2.38 -23.36
C GLY A 258 8.37 3.42 -23.70
N GLY A 259 7.97 4.58 -24.25
CA GLY A 259 8.88 5.71 -24.50
C GLY A 259 9.54 6.23 -23.22
N VAL A 260 8.78 6.34 -22.12
CA VAL A 260 9.32 6.72 -20.81
C VAL A 260 10.30 5.66 -20.29
N GLN A 261 9.92 4.38 -20.32
CA GLN A 261 10.78 3.27 -19.86
C GLN A 261 12.11 3.23 -20.61
N GLN A 262 12.10 3.45 -21.93
CA GLN A 262 13.32 3.50 -22.75
C GLN A 262 14.27 4.62 -22.28
N ARG A 263 13.75 5.82 -22.01
CA ARG A 263 14.58 6.94 -21.51
C ARG A 263 15.16 6.66 -20.13
N LEU A 264 14.36 6.10 -19.23
CA LEU A 264 14.81 5.70 -17.90
C LEU A 264 15.92 4.64 -17.99
N LYS A 265 15.75 3.61 -18.82
CA LYS A 265 16.76 2.57 -19.06
C LYS A 265 18.06 3.07 -19.69
N ARG A 266 18.01 4.09 -20.55
CA ARG A 266 19.22 4.70 -21.12
C ARG A 266 20.11 5.33 -20.04
N PHE A 267 19.50 5.86 -18.98
CA PHE A 267 20.24 6.41 -17.84
C PHE A 267 20.61 5.34 -16.82
N ALA A 268 19.68 4.45 -16.49
CA ALA A 268 19.83 3.38 -15.51
C ALA A 268 19.63 2.00 -16.19
N PRO A 269 20.68 1.45 -16.83
CA PRO A 269 20.61 0.19 -17.55
C PRO A 269 20.15 -1.01 -16.72
N ASP A 270 20.39 -1.01 -15.41
CA ASP A 270 20.04 -2.09 -14.50
C ASP A 270 18.67 -1.91 -13.82
N LEU A 271 17.96 -0.80 -14.12
CA LEU A 271 16.60 -0.58 -13.66
C LEU A 271 15.66 -1.67 -14.17
N TRP A 272 14.87 -2.30 -13.30
CA TRP A 272 13.85 -3.22 -13.76
C TRP A 272 12.66 -2.44 -14.33
N ILE A 273 12.21 -2.82 -15.52
CA ILE A 273 11.03 -2.24 -16.18
C ILE A 273 9.89 -3.25 -16.17
N MET A 274 8.69 -2.80 -15.87
CA MET A 274 7.48 -3.61 -15.97
C MET A 274 7.31 -4.06 -17.42
N PRO A 275 7.21 -5.38 -17.71
CA PRO A 275 6.93 -5.87 -19.05
C PRO A 275 5.64 -5.27 -19.59
N ARG A 276 5.59 -5.03 -20.91
CA ARG A 276 4.46 -4.36 -21.56
C ARG A 276 3.11 -5.03 -21.25
N ASP A 277 3.04 -6.35 -21.39
CA ASP A 277 1.81 -7.12 -21.14
C ASP A 277 1.43 -7.19 -19.65
N ASN A 278 2.37 -6.82 -18.77
CA ASN A 278 2.18 -6.77 -17.33
C ASN A 278 1.78 -5.36 -16.85
N LEU A 279 1.72 -4.35 -17.73
CA LEU A 279 1.23 -3.02 -17.36
C LEU A 279 -0.25 -3.11 -16.96
N HIS A 280 -0.58 -2.52 -15.82
CA HIS A 280 -1.92 -2.51 -15.26
C HIS A 280 -2.12 -1.33 -14.31
N LEU A 281 -3.37 -0.87 -14.21
CA LEU A 281 -3.86 0.02 -13.18
C LEU A 281 -4.66 -0.80 -12.18
N THR A 282 -4.37 -0.67 -10.89
CA THR A 282 -5.20 -1.27 -9.84
C THR A 282 -6.39 -0.35 -9.55
N VAL A 283 -7.60 -0.82 -9.90
CA VAL A 283 -8.87 -0.12 -9.59
C VAL A 283 -9.21 -0.32 -8.11
N LEU A 284 -9.17 -1.57 -7.66
CA LEU A 284 -9.42 -1.92 -6.27
C LEU A 284 -8.64 -3.18 -5.84
N GLU A 285 -7.90 -3.07 -4.73
CA GLU A 285 -7.28 -4.20 -4.05
C GLU A 285 -8.24 -4.70 -2.95
N ILE A 286 -8.80 -5.90 -3.11
CA ILE A 286 -9.70 -6.51 -2.11
C ILE A 286 -8.91 -7.03 -0.91
N THR A 287 -7.84 -7.77 -1.18
CA THR A 287 -6.89 -8.24 -0.16
C THR A 287 -5.48 -8.36 -0.73
N HIS A 288 -4.49 -8.38 0.15
CA HIS A 288 -3.08 -8.43 -0.22
C HIS A 288 -2.27 -9.26 0.77
N SER A 289 -1.11 -9.77 0.32
CA SER A 289 -0.08 -10.39 1.16
C SER A 289 -0.62 -11.47 2.12
N THR A 290 -1.52 -12.30 1.62
CA THR A 290 -2.19 -13.38 2.35
C THR A 290 -1.94 -14.73 1.66
N THR A 291 -2.48 -15.81 2.23
CA THR A 291 -2.39 -17.16 1.65
C THR A 291 -3.32 -17.35 0.47
N GLU A 292 -2.99 -18.31 -0.39
CA GLU A 292 -3.77 -18.69 -1.57
C GLU A 292 -5.14 -19.22 -1.18
N GLU A 293 -5.24 -20.04 -0.12
CA GLU A 293 -6.50 -20.62 0.36
C GLU A 293 -7.47 -19.53 0.81
N PHE A 294 -6.97 -18.51 1.50
CA PHE A 294 -7.82 -17.39 1.91
C PHE A 294 -8.35 -16.62 0.70
N VAL A 295 -7.51 -16.35 -0.30
CA VAL A 295 -7.93 -15.71 -1.56
C VAL A 295 -9.00 -16.56 -2.26
N ALA A 296 -8.80 -17.86 -2.37
CA ALA A 296 -9.78 -18.78 -2.95
C ALA A 296 -11.14 -18.69 -2.26
N THR A 297 -11.17 -18.58 -0.91
CA THR A 297 -12.45 -18.40 -0.19
C THR A 297 -13.17 -17.09 -0.49
N LEU A 298 -12.43 -16.03 -0.85
CA LEU A 298 -13.01 -14.75 -1.25
C LEU A 298 -13.55 -14.82 -2.67
N VAL A 299 -12.78 -15.42 -3.59
CA VAL A 299 -13.18 -15.64 -4.99
C VAL A 299 -14.48 -16.42 -5.07
N GLU A 300 -14.58 -17.54 -4.36
CA GLU A 300 -15.81 -18.35 -4.34
C GLU A 300 -17.02 -17.55 -3.84
N ARG A 301 -16.81 -16.65 -2.86
CA ARG A 301 -17.88 -15.80 -2.34
C ARG A 301 -18.34 -14.75 -3.34
N MET A 302 -17.40 -14.15 -4.08
CA MET A 302 -17.69 -13.10 -5.07
C MET A 302 -18.14 -13.66 -6.42
N ARG A 303 -17.89 -14.94 -6.71
CA ARG A 303 -18.08 -15.55 -8.03
C ARG A 303 -19.41 -15.19 -8.71
N PRO A 304 -20.57 -15.17 -8.02
CA PRO A 304 -21.84 -14.81 -8.65
C PRO A 304 -21.93 -13.35 -9.14
N ALA A 305 -21.15 -12.44 -8.54
CA ALA A 305 -21.17 -11.01 -8.83
C ALA A 305 -19.99 -10.55 -9.71
N LEU A 306 -18.92 -11.34 -9.82
CA LEU A 306 -17.66 -10.92 -10.46
C LEU A 306 -17.87 -10.37 -11.88
N GLN A 307 -18.67 -11.03 -12.70
CA GLN A 307 -18.94 -10.59 -14.08
C GLN A 307 -19.58 -9.19 -14.09
N GLY A 308 -20.64 -8.99 -13.30
CA GLY A 308 -21.31 -7.68 -13.20
C GLY A 308 -20.38 -6.57 -12.69
N ILE A 309 -19.42 -6.91 -11.81
CA ILE A 309 -18.43 -5.94 -11.32
C ILE A 309 -17.46 -5.53 -12.42
N VAL A 310 -16.85 -6.49 -13.13
CA VAL A 310 -15.88 -6.17 -14.20
C VAL A 310 -16.54 -5.48 -15.40
N ASP A 311 -17.84 -5.75 -15.64
CA ASP A 311 -18.63 -5.12 -16.69
C ASP A 311 -19.12 -3.71 -16.33
N HIS A 312 -18.91 -3.24 -15.09
CA HIS A 312 -19.43 -1.94 -14.63
C HIS A 312 -19.08 -0.77 -15.57
N PRO A 313 -17.86 -0.63 -16.11
CA PRO A 313 -17.52 0.43 -17.07
C PRO A 313 -18.11 0.27 -18.48
N ARG A 314 -18.70 -0.89 -18.82
CA ARG A 314 -19.37 -1.08 -20.13
C ARG A 314 -20.60 -0.18 -20.25
N ASN A 315 -21.25 0.12 -19.13
CA ASN A 315 -22.26 1.16 -19.08
C ASN A 315 -21.61 2.52 -19.37
N LYS A 316 -22.08 3.22 -20.40
CA LYS A 316 -21.56 4.52 -20.83
C LYS A 316 -21.52 5.55 -19.70
N ASN A 317 -22.44 5.48 -18.74
CA ASN A 317 -22.50 6.39 -17.59
C ASN A 317 -21.44 6.13 -16.52
N ASN A 318 -20.74 4.99 -16.60
CA ASN A 318 -19.74 4.54 -15.63
C ASN A 318 -18.32 4.55 -16.21
N ARG A 319 -18.11 5.25 -17.34
CA ARG A 319 -16.82 5.33 -18.04
C ARG A 319 -15.95 6.43 -17.44
N ALA A 320 -15.03 6.02 -16.57
CA ALA A 320 -14.06 6.96 -15.98
C ALA A 320 -12.95 7.31 -16.99
N ARG A 321 -12.75 8.61 -17.24
CA ARG A 321 -11.68 9.14 -18.08
C ARG A 321 -10.46 9.53 -17.24
N LEU A 322 -9.27 9.17 -17.72
CA LEU A 322 -7.97 9.49 -17.14
C LEU A 322 -7.15 10.33 -18.12
N VAL A 323 -6.57 11.41 -17.61
CA VAL A 323 -5.85 12.43 -18.39
C VAL A 323 -4.58 12.89 -17.66
N LYS A 324 -3.81 13.78 -18.31
CA LYS A 324 -2.68 14.52 -17.71
C LYS A 324 -1.66 13.58 -17.03
N PRO A 325 -0.97 12.67 -17.76
CA PRO A 325 -0.01 11.73 -17.20
C PRO A 325 1.14 12.45 -16.50
N LEU A 326 1.68 11.84 -15.46
CA LEU A 326 2.81 12.35 -14.69
C LEU A 326 3.63 11.17 -14.19
N LEU A 327 4.94 11.18 -14.47
CA LEU A 327 5.91 10.25 -13.90
C LEU A 327 6.07 10.53 -12.40
N SER A 328 5.44 9.68 -11.61
CA SER A 328 5.56 9.61 -10.15
C SER A 328 6.67 8.65 -9.75
N PHE A 329 7.33 8.94 -8.63
CA PHE A 329 8.45 8.13 -8.16
C PHE A 329 8.61 8.21 -6.64
N ASP A 330 9.29 7.23 -6.07
CA ASP A 330 9.89 7.30 -4.74
C ASP A 330 11.23 6.57 -4.74
N ALA A 331 11.78 6.28 -3.54
CA ALA A 331 13.05 5.59 -3.44
C ALA A 331 13.01 4.13 -3.93
N ALA A 332 11.84 3.51 -4.13
CA ALA A 332 11.69 2.10 -4.48
C ALA A 332 11.21 1.87 -5.91
N ALA A 333 10.36 2.75 -6.46
CA ALA A 333 9.69 2.51 -7.73
C ALA A 333 9.35 3.79 -8.50
N LEU A 334 9.00 3.60 -9.77
CA LEU A 334 8.43 4.62 -10.66
C LEU A 334 7.09 4.14 -11.24
N ALA A 335 6.18 5.09 -11.43
CA ALA A 335 4.84 4.85 -11.96
C ALA A 335 4.38 6.03 -12.83
N ILE A 336 3.62 5.77 -13.90
CA ILE A 336 2.84 6.83 -14.56
C ILE A 336 1.53 6.98 -13.81
N SER A 337 1.30 8.17 -13.26
CA SER A 337 0.06 8.55 -12.59
C SER A 337 -0.80 9.42 -13.49
N PHE A 338 -2.10 9.22 -13.46
CA PHE A 338 -3.11 9.98 -14.20
C PHE A 338 -4.01 10.75 -13.23
N ALA A 339 -4.63 11.81 -13.72
CA ALA A 339 -5.70 12.52 -13.02
C ALA A 339 -7.06 12.17 -13.67
N PRO A 340 -8.16 12.10 -12.90
CA PRO A 340 -9.49 11.97 -13.50
C PRO A 340 -9.80 13.21 -14.35
N ALA A 341 -10.54 13.05 -15.44
CA ALA A 341 -11.00 14.17 -16.24
C ALA A 341 -11.92 15.11 -15.42
N GLU A 342 -11.88 16.41 -15.70
CA GLU A 342 -12.59 17.45 -14.93
C GLU A 342 -13.96 17.82 -15.52
N ASP A 343 -14.27 17.29 -16.70
CA ASP A 343 -15.47 17.57 -17.49
C ASP A 343 -16.46 16.39 -17.49
N CYS A 344 -16.35 15.49 -16.51
CA CYS A 344 -17.20 14.30 -16.41
C CYS A 344 -17.69 14.08 -14.98
N ASP A 345 -19.01 14.02 -14.80
CA ASP A 345 -19.67 13.75 -13.51
C ASP A 345 -19.21 12.41 -12.90
N TYR A 346 -18.81 11.45 -13.73
CA TYR A 346 -18.30 10.15 -13.30
C TYR A 346 -16.77 10.08 -13.41
N THR A 347 -16.08 10.44 -12.33
CA THR A 347 -14.63 10.40 -12.25
C THR A 347 -14.09 8.99 -11.95
N TYR A 348 -12.77 8.79 -12.12
CA TYR A 348 -12.10 7.58 -11.65
C TYR A 348 -12.28 7.34 -10.14
N HIS A 349 -12.48 8.39 -9.33
CA HIS A 349 -12.76 8.19 -7.91
C HIS A 349 -14.14 7.58 -7.67
N HIS A 350 -15.15 7.95 -8.49
CA HIS A 350 -16.47 7.30 -8.50
C HIS A 350 -16.36 5.82 -8.86
N LEU A 351 -15.54 5.48 -9.86
CA LEU A 351 -15.29 4.08 -10.21
C LEU A 351 -14.74 3.25 -9.03
N ARG A 352 -13.78 3.79 -8.28
CA ARG A 352 -13.22 3.10 -7.12
C ARG A 352 -14.23 2.95 -5.98
N ARG A 353 -15.04 3.99 -5.76
CA ARG A 353 -16.16 4.00 -4.80
C ARG A 353 -17.16 2.90 -5.14
N ASP A 354 -17.58 2.80 -6.40
CA ASP A 354 -18.54 1.79 -6.86
C ASP A 354 -17.96 0.37 -6.77
N PHE A 355 -16.72 0.15 -7.20
CA PHE A 355 -16.06 -1.16 -7.06
C PHE A 355 -15.98 -1.60 -5.60
N TYR A 356 -15.75 -0.67 -4.67
CA TYR A 356 -15.75 -0.97 -3.24
C TYR A 356 -17.14 -1.41 -2.78
N THR A 357 -18.18 -0.64 -3.11
CA THR A 357 -19.57 -0.94 -2.75
C THR A 357 -20.01 -2.28 -3.33
N LEU A 358 -19.81 -2.51 -4.62
CA LEU A 358 -20.18 -3.76 -5.29
C LEU A 358 -19.45 -4.96 -4.69
N SER A 359 -18.17 -4.80 -4.32
CA SER A 359 -17.41 -5.87 -3.66
C SER A 359 -17.94 -6.17 -2.26
N LYS A 360 -18.35 -5.14 -1.51
CA LYS A 360 -18.99 -5.31 -0.20
C LYS A 360 -20.34 -6.02 -0.31
N GLU A 361 -21.15 -5.65 -1.28
CA GLU A 361 -22.43 -6.29 -1.59
C GLU A 361 -22.26 -7.74 -2.02
N ALA A 362 -21.15 -8.06 -2.71
CA ALA A 362 -20.73 -9.42 -3.02
C ALA A 362 -20.21 -10.22 -1.78
N GLY A 363 -20.33 -9.68 -0.57
CA GLY A 363 -20.10 -10.39 0.68
C GLY A 363 -18.63 -10.50 1.11
N VAL A 364 -17.74 -9.67 0.56
CA VAL A 364 -16.32 -9.62 0.98
C VAL A 364 -15.96 -8.31 1.67
N GLY A 365 -15.09 -8.40 2.68
CA GLY A 365 -14.45 -7.24 3.28
C GLY A 365 -13.30 -6.76 2.41
N VAL A 366 -13.27 -5.47 2.10
CA VAL A 366 -12.16 -4.83 1.40
C VAL A 366 -11.12 -4.37 2.42
N THR A 367 -9.91 -4.93 2.36
CA THR A 367 -8.76 -4.57 3.21
C THR A 367 -7.74 -3.71 2.46
N SER A 368 -8.18 -3.03 1.41
CA SER A 368 -7.34 -2.21 0.53
C SER A 368 -6.38 -1.31 1.29
N ARG A 369 -5.11 -1.31 0.89
CA ARG A 369 -4.09 -0.41 1.44
C ARG A 369 -4.23 1.04 0.98
N TYR A 370 -4.95 1.27 -0.12
CA TYR A 370 -4.90 2.52 -0.87
C TYR A 370 -6.28 3.15 -0.99
N VAL A 371 -6.60 4.11 -0.13
CA VAL A 371 -7.81 4.94 -0.26
C VAL A 371 -7.50 6.34 -0.80
N VAL A 372 -6.21 6.69 -0.90
CA VAL A 372 -5.73 7.99 -1.38
C VAL A 372 -6.05 8.21 -2.87
N PRO A 373 -6.20 9.48 -3.31
CA PRO A 373 -6.44 9.84 -4.70
C PRO A 373 -5.24 9.50 -5.59
N SER A 374 -5.28 8.31 -6.20
CA SER A 374 -4.21 7.82 -7.06
C SER A 374 -4.77 6.91 -8.15
N ALA A 375 -4.47 7.23 -9.41
CA ALA A 375 -4.62 6.36 -10.56
C ALA A 375 -3.22 6.19 -11.15
N HIS A 376 -2.58 5.03 -10.94
CA HIS A 376 -1.20 4.85 -11.39
C HIS A 376 -0.93 3.46 -11.96
N VAL A 377 -0.03 3.42 -12.93
CA VAL A 377 0.53 2.21 -13.52
C VAL A 377 1.98 2.14 -13.10
N THR A 378 2.38 1.09 -12.38
CA THR A 378 3.79 0.88 -12.00
C THR A 378 4.59 0.52 -13.25
N ILE A 379 5.67 1.25 -13.53
CA ILE A 379 6.45 1.06 -14.77
C ILE A 379 7.88 0.60 -14.52
N ALA A 380 8.43 0.81 -13.32
CA ALA A 380 9.79 0.40 -13.01
C ALA A 380 10.03 0.27 -11.50
N ARG A 381 11.04 -0.52 -11.13
CA ARG A 381 11.49 -0.75 -9.75
C ARG A 381 13.01 -0.87 -9.69
N PHE A 382 13.60 -0.48 -8.56
CA PHE A 382 15.02 -0.69 -8.32
C PHE A 382 15.26 -2.13 -7.83
N VAL A 383 16.01 -2.91 -8.61
CA VAL A 383 16.48 -4.26 -8.25
C VAL A 383 17.96 -4.29 -7.87
N THR A 384 18.65 -3.18 -8.12
CA THR A 384 20.03 -2.89 -7.72
C THR A 384 20.16 -1.38 -7.50
N SER A 385 21.22 -0.95 -6.82
CA SER A 385 21.55 0.46 -6.60
C SER A 385 22.72 0.94 -7.47
N GLN A 386 23.36 0.04 -8.25
CA GLN A 386 24.60 0.30 -8.99
C GLN A 386 24.53 1.52 -9.92
N ASP A 387 23.43 1.68 -10.65
CA ASP A 387 23.22 2.83 -11.55
C ASP A 387 23.28 4.19 -10.85
N HIS A 388 23.08 4.23 -9.53
CA HIS A 388 23.00 5.45 -8.72
C HIS A 388 24.13 5.56 -7.69
N GLU A 389 25.11 4.65 -7.76
CA GLU A 389 26.24 4.58 -6.83
C GLU A 389 27.58 4.78 -7.55
N GLU A 390 28.58 5.20 -6.77
CA GLU A 390 29.99 5.22 -7.10
C GLU A 390 30.75 4.59 -5.94
N ALA A 391 31.59 3.59 -6.22
CA ALA A 391 32.32 2.82 -5.21
C ALA A 391 31.43 2.27 -4.06
N GLY A 392 30.19 1.87 -4.38
CA GLY A 392 29.24 1.31 -3.40
C GLY A 392 28.59 2.33 -2.47
N VAL A 393 28.70 3.63 -2.79
CA VAL A 393 28.05 4.72 -2.07
C VAL A 393 27.21 5.53 -3.05
N VAL A 394 26.06 6.02 -2.61
CA VAL A 394 25.15 6.83 -3.44
C VAL A 394 25.88 8.05 -4.01
N SER A 395 25.89 8.15 -5.33
CA SER A 395 26.44 9.32 -6.02
C SER A 395 25.39 10.43 -6.07
N ARG A 396 25.69 11.56 -5.44
CA ARG A 396 24.82 12.73 -5.44
C ARG A 396 24.68 13.32 -6.84
N GLU A 397 25.74 13.26 -7.64
CA GLU A 397 25.73 13.73 -9.02
C GLU A 397 24.79 12.88 -9.87
N LYS A 398 24.92 11.54 -9.79
CA LYS A 398 24.02 10.62 -10.49
C LYS A 398 22.57 10.78 -10.04
N MET A 399 22.32 10.90 -8.74
CA MET A 399 20.96 11.13 -8.23
C MET A 399 20.38 12.48 -8.69
N LYS A 400 21.20 13.53 -8.79
CA LYS A 400 20.76 14.83 -9.33
C LYS A 400 20.44 14.73 -10.82
N ALA A 401 21.29 14.06 -11.61
CA ALA A 401 21.06 13.84 -13.03
C ALA A 401 19.82 12.97 -13.29
N TRP A 402 19.62 11.92 -12.48
CA TRP A 402 18.41 11.10 -12.48
C TRP A 402 17.14 11.95 -12.25
N MET A 403 17.17 12.84 -11.26
CA MET A 403 16.05 13.74 -11.00
C MET A 403 15.85 14.77 -12.11
N ASN A 404 16.90 15.27 -12.76
CA ASN A 404 16.75 16.15 -13.92
C ASN A 404 16.04 15.43 -15.07
N LEU A 405 16.43 14.19 -15.39
CA LEU A 405 15.77 13.37 -16.41
C LEU A 405 14.28 13.16 -16.10
N VAL A 406 13.94 12.85 -14.85
CA VAL A 406 12.53 12.69 -14.44
C VAL A 406 11.74 13.99 -14.64
N TRP A 407 12.34 15.16 -14.41
CA TRP A 407 11.69 16.45 -14.65
C TRP A 407 11.52 16.76 -16.14
N GLU A 408 12.51 16.45 -16.96
CA GLU A 408 12.41 16.58 -18.42
C GLU A 408 11.28 15.70 -18.98
N ILE A 409 11.22 14.44 -18.56
CA ILE A 409 10.12 13.54 -18.93
C ILE A 409 8.77 14.12 -18.51
N ASN A 410 8.66 14.65 -17.29
CA ASN A 410 7.41 15.25 -16.81
C ASN A 410 7.00 16.51 -17.60
N ALA A 411 7.95 17.35 -18.00
CA ALA A 411 7.67 18.53 -18.83
C ALA A 411 7.15 18.15 -20.24
N GLU A 412 7.58 17.00 -20.77
CA GLU A 412 7.05 16.45 -22.02
C GLU A 412 5.67 15.82 -21.83
N LEU A 413 5.48 15.03 -20.77
CA LEU A 413 4.19 14.41 -20.43
C LEU A 413 3.09 15.45 -20.20
N GLU A 414 3.42 16.64 -19.69
CA GLU A 414 2.49 17.76 -19.52
C GLU A 414 1.88 18.23 -20.85
N ARG A 415 2.59 18.02 -21.98
CA ARG A 415 2.10 18.37 -23.33
C ARG A 415 1.23 17.28 -23.95
N TRP A 416 1.06 16.13 -23.29
CA TRP A 416 0.23 15.05 -23.79
C TRP A 416 -1.25 15.44 -23.71
N THR A 417 -1.94 15.44 -24.86
CA THR A 417 -3.35 15.83 -24.99
C THR A 417 -4.29 14.63 -25.15
N GLY A 418 -3.78 13.41 -24.99
CA GLY A 418 -4.59 12.20 -25.08
C GLY A 418 -5.46 11.97 -23.85
N GLU A 419 -6.21 10.88 -23.89
CA GLU A 419 -6.99 10.37 -22.77
C GLU A 419 -6.95 8.85 -22.72
N TRP A 420 -7.32 8.30 -21.57
CA TRP A 420 -7.54 6.87 -21.37
C TRP A 420 -8.88 6.65 -20.70
N ILE A 421 -9.80 5.94 -21.36
CA ILE A 421 -11.05 5.52 -20.75
C ILE A 421 -10.85 4.16 -20.08
N VAL A 422 -11.07 4.11 -18.77
CA VAL A 422 -10.81 2.89 -17.99
C VAL A 422 -11.73 1.76 -18.45
N GLY A 423 -11.15 0.70 -19.02
CA GLY A 423 -11.85 -0.45 -19.56
C GLY A 423 -12.01 -0.46 -21.09
N GLU A 424 -11.53 0.57 -21.80
CA GLU A 424 -11.48 0.53 -23.26
C GLU A 424 -10.46 -0.49 -23.77
N GLU A 425 -10.67 -1.00 -25.00
CA GLU A 425 -9.90 -2.06 -25.67
C GLU A 425 -9.95 -3.45 -25.00
N ARG A 426 -9.57 -3.58 -23.72
CA ARG A 426 -9.35 -4.88 -23.05
C ARG A 426 -10.22 -5.14 -21.82
N GLY A 427 -11.07 -4.19 -21.43
CA GLY A 427 -11.93 -4.32 -20.26
C GLY A 427 -11.16 -4.31 -18.92
N LEU A 428 -11.87 -4.70 -17.87
CA LEU A 428 -11.29 -4.91 -16.54
C LEU A 428 -11.22 -6.41 -16.24
N ASP A 429 -10.21 -6.80 -15.47
CA ASP A 429 -10.04 -8.18 -15.02
C ASP A 429 -9.98 -8.30 -13.49
N CYS A 430 -10.66 -9.32 -12.96
CA CYS A 430 -10.51 -9.77 -11.59
C CYS A 430 -9.36 -10.78 -11.55
N ARG A 431 -8.31 -10.48 -10.79
CA ARG A 431 -7.10 -11.30 -10.73
C ARG A 431 -6.76 -11.79 -9.33
N VAL A 432 -6.07 -12.93 -9.29
CA VAL A 432 -5.63 -13.58 -8.05
C VAL A 432 -4.17 -14.02 -8.09
N GLY A 433 -3.56 -14.17 -6.92
CA GLY A 433 -2.24 -14.75 -6.75
C GLY A 433 -1.11 -13.73 -6.63
N ARG A 434 0.04 -14.00 -7.24
CA ARG A 434 1.28 -13.19 -7.16
C ARG A 434 1.25 -12.02 -8.14
N LEU A 435 0.48 -11.00 -7.78
CA LEU A 435 0.08 -9.92 -8.68
C LEU A 435 1.06 -8.73 -8.74
N TRP A 436 1.99 -8.59 -7.79
CA TRP A 436 2.79 -7.38 -7.59
C TRP A 436 3.67 -6.97 -8.79
N TYR A 437 4.05 -7.94 -9.62
CA TYR A 437 4.93 -7.74 -10.77
C TYR A 437 4.25 -8.17 -12.09
N GLY A 438 2.91 -8.18 -12.10
CA GLY A 438 2.08 -8.51 -13.26
C GLY A 438 1.78 -9.99 -13.49
N GLY A 439 2.15 -10.86 -12.53
CA GLY A 439 1.84 -12.29 -12.59
C GLY A 439 0.40 -12.62 -12.18
N GLY A 440 0.22 -13.86 -11.67
CA GLY A 440 -1.06 -14.39 -11.19
C GLY A 440 -2.07 -14.68 -12.30
N GLU A 441 -3.29 -15.01 -11.90
CA GLU A 441 -4.29 -15.64 -12.77
C GLU A 441 -5.53 -14.76 -12.94
N THR A 442 -6.14 -14.81 -14.12
CA THR A 442 -7.43 -14.18 -14.40
C THR A 442 -8.53 -15.07 -13.87
N VAL A 443 -9.40 -14.53 -13.01
CA VAL A 443 -10.63 -15.23 -12.59
C VAL A 443 -11.77 -14.94 -13.54
N VAL A 444 -11.97 -13.67 -13.86
CA VAL A 444 -12.98 -13.16 -14.80
C VAL A 444 -12.40 -11.95 -15.50
N GLN A 445 -12.68 -11.79 -16.79
CA GLN A 445 -12.30 -10.62 -17.58
C GLN A 445 -13.51 -10.15 -18.39
N ALA A 446 -13.76 -8.84 -18.37
CA ALA A 446 -14.74 -8.20 -19.23
C ALA A 446 -14.16 -7.95 -20.62
N ASP A 447 -15.02 -7.93 -21.63
CA ASP A 447 -14.65 -7.39 -22.94
C ASP A 447 -14.45 -5.87 -22.86
N GLY A 448 -13.52 -5.35 -23.66
CA GLY A 448 -13.43 -3.92 -23.94
C GLY A 448 -14.69 -3.38 -24.61
N PHE A 449 -14.80 -2.06 -24.67
CA PHE A 449 -15.90 -1.35 -25.32
C PHE A 449 -15.41 -0.30 -26.32
#